data_AF-A0A1F9PLU4-F1
#
_entry.id   AF-A0A1F9PLU4-F1
#
_cell.length_a   1.000
_cell.length_b   1.000
_cell.length_c   1.000
_cell.angle_alpha   90.00
_cell.angle_beta   90.00
_cell.angle_gamma   90.00
#
_symmetry.space_group_name_H-M   'P 1'
#
loop_
_entity.id
_entity.type
_entity.pdbx_description
1 polymer ?
#
loop_
_entity_poly.entity_id
_entity_poly.type
_entity_poly.pdbx_seq_one_letter_code
_entity_poly.pdbx_strand_id
1 'polypeptide(L)'
;MKIDIVLDTNVLVAALKSSRGASFRLLSLVEHDRFTLHLSTPLVSEYEAVLKRGITALSAEEIDDIIDFLCSRAILNKIFYLWRPVLKDPDDDFVLELAVKANAAIVTWNVTDYKQAARFSVVVMTPREFLTSLEV
;
A
#
# COMPACT_ATOMS: atom_id res chain seq x y z
N MET A 1 3.15 19.81 -4.58
CA MET A 1 2.36 19.10 -3.55
C MET A 1 2.68 17.63 -3.70
N LYS A 2 3.00 16.89 -2.63
CA LYS A 2 3.28 15.44 -2.75
C LYS A 2 1.98 14.68 -2.94
N ILE A 3 2.06 13.54 -3.62
CA ILE A 3 0.92 12.65 -3.78
C ILE A 3 0.86 11.75 -2.54
N ASP A 4 -0.28 11.69 -1.88
CA ASP A 4 -0.51 10.81 -0.74
C ASP A 4 -1.01 9.44 -1.23
N ILE A 5 -0.39 8.36 -0.76
CA ILE A 5 -0.71 7.01 -1.19
C ILE A 5 -0.85 6.01 -0.04
N VAL A 6 -1.67 5.00 -0.27
CA VAL A 6 -1.72 3.73 0.45
C VAL A 6 -1.21 2.64 -0.48
N LEU A 7 -0.22 1.88 -0.02
CA LEU A 7 0.33 0.76 -0.78
C LEU A 7 -0.43 -0.52 -0.41
N ASP A 8 -1.00 -1.21 -1.39
CA ASP A 8 -1.63 -2.51 -1.16
C ASP A 8 -0.56 -3.59 -0.92
N THR A 9 -0.90 -4.63 -0.15
CA THR A 9 -0.03 -5.75 0.22
C THR A 9 0.50 -6.48 -1.02
N ASN A 10 -0.33 -6.64 -2.07
CA ASN A 10 0.11 -7.28 -3.31
C ASN A 10 1.26 -6.52 -4.00
N VAL A 11 1.35 -5.20 -3.82
CA VAL A 11 2.42 -4.38 -4.39
C VAL A 11 3.70 -4.58 -3.61
N LEU A 12 3.62 -4.60 -2.28
CA LEU A 12 4.77 -4.85 -1.42
C LEU A 12 5.33 -6.27 -1.66
N VAL A 13 4.47 -7.29 -1.75
CA VAL A 13 4.86 -8.65 -2.13
C VAL A 13 5.59 -8.68 -3.48
N ALA A 14 5.05 -7.99 -4.49
CA ALA A 14 5.67 -7.93 -5.81
C ALA A 14 7.03 -7.20 -5.79
N ALA A 15 7.18 -6.16 -4.95
CA ALA A 15 8.45 -5.46 -4.77
C ALA A 15 9.53 -6.37 -4.20
N LEU A 16 9.20 -7.13 -3.16
CA LEU A 16 10.16 -7.99 -2.47
C LEU A 16 10.46 -9.30 -3.22
N LYS A 17 9.61 -9.70 -4.17
CA LYS A 17 9.86 -10.85 -5.05
C LYS A 17 10.76 -10.57 -6.25
N SER A 18 10.86 -9.32 -6.72
CA SER A 18 11.57 -9.02 -7.96
C SER A 18 12.06 -7.59 -8.03
N SER A 19 13.37 -7.41 -8.23
CA SER A 19 14.03 -6.11 -8.36
C SER A 19 13.83 -5.41 -9.73
N ARG A 20 13.16 -6.07 -10.68
CA ARG A 20 12.95 -5.55 -12.05
C ARG A 20 11.59 -4.90 -12.28
N GLY A 21 10.70 -4.96 -11.28
CA GLY A 21 9.31 -4.55 -11.42
C GLY A 21 9.03 -3.10 -11.01
N ALA A 22 7.87 -2.59 -11.43
CA ALA A 22 7.34 -1.29 -11.02
C ALA A 22 7.18 -1.19 -9.49
N SER A 23 6.77 -2.27 -8.83
CA SER A 23 6.66 -2.34 -7.37
C SER A 23 7.99 -2.11 -6.65
N PHE A 24 9.09 -2.71 -7.13
CA PHE A 24 10.41 -2.51 -6.54
C PHE A 24 10.91 -1.09 -6.75
N ARG A 25 10.72 -0.54 -7.95
CA ARG A 25 11.04 0.87 -8.22
C ARG A 25 10.24 1.80 -7.30
N LEU A 26 8.96 1.55 -7.09
CA LEU A 26 8.13 2.32 -6.16
C LEU A 26 8.65 2.23 -4.73
N LEU A 27 8.97 1.03 -4.25
CA LEU A 27 9.52 0.82 -2.91
C LEU A 27 10.86 1.56 -2.72
N SER A 28 11.76 1.54 -3.72
CA SER A 28 13.02 2.31 -3.67
C SER A 28 12.82 3.84 -3.60
N LEU A 29 11.65 4.35 -3.99
CA LEU A 29 11.36 5.78 -3.96
C LEU A 29 10.79 6.25 -2.61
N VAL A 30 10.50 5.35 -1.67
CA VAL A 30 9.96 5.71 -0.34
C VAL A 30 10.94 6.60 0.45
N GLU A 31 12.25 6.44 0.26
CA GLU A 31 13.26 7.30 0.90
C GLU A 31 13.38 8.70 0.24
N HIS A 32 12.91 8.85 -1.00
CA HIS A 32 13.20 10.00 -1.86
C HIS A 32 12.20 11.16 -1.76
N ASP A 33 11.28 11.09 -0.79
CA ASP A 33 10.32 12.17 -0.50
C ASP A 33 9.43 12.59 -1.69
N ARG A 34 9.27 11.67 -2.66
CA ARG A 34 8.50 11.88 -3.91
C ARG A 34 6.99 11.80 -3.71
N PHE A 35 6.57 11.11 -2.67
CA PHE A 35 5.19 10.89 -2.27
C PHE A 35 5.12 10.66 -0.76
N THR A 36 3.92 10.73 -0.20
CA THR A 36 3.67 10.42 1.21
C THR A 36 3.06 9.03 1.32
N LEU A 37 3.69 8.13 2.08
CA LEU A 37 3.10 6.82 2.38
C LEU A 37 2.20 6.93 3.61
N HIS A 38 1.02 6.33 3.56
CA HIS A 38 0.10 6.22 4.70
C HIS A 38 -0.04 4.77 5.13
N LEU A 39 0.08 4.53 6.44
CA LEU A 39 -0.08 3.20 7.03
C LEU A 39 -1.08 3.25 8.19
N SER A 40 -1.67 2.09 8.48
CA SER A 40 -2.50 1.85 9.65
C SER A 40 -2.07 0.55 10.32
N THR A 41 -2.41 0.37 11.60
CA THR A 41 -2.08 -0.88 12.32
C THR A 41 -2.59 -2.12 11.57
N PRO A 42 -3.82 -2.18 11.05
CA PRO A 42 -4.28 -3.34 10.27
C PRO A 42 -3.46 -3.61 9.01
N LEU A 43 -3.05 -2.57 8.28
CA LEU A 43 -2.23 -2.74 7.08
C LEU A 43 -0.83 -3.26 7.40
N VAL A 44 -0.22 -2.76 8.48
CA VAL A 44 1.07 -3.27 8.96
C VAL A 44 0.95 -4.73 9.38
N SER A 45 -0.11 -5.09 10.12
CA SER A 45 -0.36 -6.49 10.49
C SER A 45 -0.61 -7.40 9.28
N GLU A 46 -1.27 -6.91 8.22
CA GLU A 46 -1.44 -7.65 6.98
C GLU A 46 -0.10 -7.88 6.26
N TYR A 47 0.77 -6.86 6.22
CA TYR A 47 2.12 -7.01 5.66
C TYR A 47 2.92 -8.08 6.39
N GLU A 48 2.97 -8.03 7.72
CA GLU A 48 3.64 -9.05 8.54
C GLU A 48 3.05 -10.43 8.25
N ALA A 49 1.72 -10.55 8.32
CA ALA A 49 1.01 -11.81 8.15
C ALA A 49 1.20 -12.42 6.77
N VAL A 50 1.34 -11.62 5.70
CA VAL A 50 1.53 -12.10 4.33
C VAL A 50 2.99 -12.38 4.02
N LEU A 51 3.89 -11.45 4.32
CA LEU A 51 5.31 -11.56 3.94
C LEU A 51 6.01 -12.68 4.71
N LYS A 52 5.66 -12.89 5.98
CA LYS A 52 6.25 -13.94 6.83
C LYS A 52 5.74 -15.36 6.51
N ARG A 53 4.88 -15.54 5.50
CA ARG A 53 4.45 -16.88 5.02
C ARG A 53 5.50 -17.60 4.16
N GLY A 54 6.72 -17.07 4.05
CA GLY A 54 7.79 -17.67 3.24
C GLY A 54 7.59 -17.47 1.72
N ILE A 55 6.91 -16.38 1.33
CA ILE A 55 6.65 -16.05 -0.07
C ILE A 55 7.78 -15.25 -0.72
N THR A 56 8.78 -14.82 0.05
CA THR A 56 10.00 -14.13 -0.41
C THR A 56 11.23 -14.93 0.02
N ALA A 57 12.41 -14.56 -0.49
CA ALA A 57 13.68 -15.16 -0.07
C ALA A 57 14.24 -14.56 1.23
N LEU A 58 13.55 -13.58 1.83
CA LEU A 58 13.99 -12.84 2.99
C LEU A 58 13.67 -13.60 4.29
N SER A 59 14.50 -13.40 5.31
CA SER A 59 14.23 -13.87 6.67
C SER A 59 13.09 -13.10 7.32
N ALA A 60 12.55 -13.62 8.42
CA ALA A 60 11.52 -12.91 9.17
C ALA A 60 12.02 -11.58 9.75
N GLU A 61 13.29 -11.54 10.16
CA GLU A 61 13.97 -10.36 10.68
C GLU A 61 14.19 -9.31 9.56
N GLU A 62 14.61 -9.73 8.37
CA GLU A 62 14.74 -8.83 7.23
C GLU A 62 13.38 -8.23 6.81
N ILE A 63 12.29 -9.00 6.94
CA ILE A 63 10.93 -8.51 6.72
C ILE A 63 10.55 -7.48 7.79
N ASP A 64 10.90 -7.71 9.06
CA ASP A 64 10.66 -6.77 10.15
C ASP A 64 11.41 -5.45 9.93
N ASP A 65 12.69 -5.51 9.54
CA ASP A 65 13.47 -4.31 9.22
C ASP A 65 12.84 -3.47 8.09
N ILE A 66 12.28 -4.14 7.06
CA ILE A 66 11.58 -3.46 5.96
C ILE A 66 10.29 -2.80 6.45
N ILE A 67 9.50 -3.50 7.25
CA ILE A 67 8.22 -2.98 7.77
C ILE A 67 8.47 -1.81 8.74
N ASP A 68 9.47 -1.92 9.62
CA ASP A 68 9.89 -0.85 10.52
C ASP A 68 10.39 0.37 9.74
N PHE A 69 11.16 0.14 8.67
CA PHE A 69 11.55 1.21 7.76
C PHE A 69 10.33 1.91 7.15
N LEU A 70 9.36 1.16 6.61
CA LEU A 70 8.14 1.75 6.06
C LEU A 70 7.36 2.56 7.11
N CYS A 71 7.23 2.02 8.34
CA CYS A 71 6.59 2.72 9.46
C CYS A 71 7.32 4.03 9.81
N SER A 72 8.65 4.04 9.77
CA SER A 72 9.45 5.25 10.04
C SER A 72 9.30 6.36 8.99
N ARG A 73 8.86 5.98 7.77
CA ARG A 73 8.71 6.90 6.62
C ARG A 73 7.26 7.29 6.34
N ALA A 74 6.29 6.60 6.94
CA ALA A 74 4.87 6.80 6.69
C ALA A 74 4.20 7.77 7.67
N ILE A 75 3.07 8.35 7.25
CA ILE A 75 2.09 8.94 8.16
C ILE A 75 1.21 7.82 8.71
N LEU A 76 1.29 7.61 10.03
CA LEU A 76 0.53 6.58 10.73
C LEU A 76 -0.88 7.06 11.07
N ASN A 77 -1.87 6.23 10.73
CA ASN A 77 -3.29 6.56 10.85
C ASN A 77 -4.03 5.48 11.66
N LYS A 78 -4.98 5.93 12.48
CA LYS A 78 -5.95 5.06 13.16
C LYS A 78 -7.25 5.02 12.36
N ILE A 79 -7.69 3.80 12.02
CA ILE A 79 -8.98 3.52 11.37
C ILE A 79 -9.91 2.77 12.32
N PHE A 80 -11.23 2.82 12.07
CA PHE A 80 -12.27 2.39 13.02
C PHE A 80 -13.33 1.45 12.43
N TYR A 81 -13.17 0.99 11.18
CA TYR A 81 -14.00 -0.04 10.55
C TYR A 81 -15.48 0.31 10.45
N LEU A 82 -15.80 1.56 10.10
CA LEU A 82 -17.13 2.13 10.32
C LEU A 82 -18.20 1.70 9.30
N TRP A 83 -17.83 1.32 8.07
CA TRP A 83 -18.78 1.18 6.96
C TRP A 83 -18.61 -0.08 6.09
N ARG A 84 -18.08 -1.17 6.65
CA ARG A 84 -17.87 -2.46 5.94
C ARG A 84 -19.14 -3.34 5.89
N PRO A 85 -19.32 -4.20 4.86
CA PRO A 85 -18.44 -4.37 3.70
C PRO A 85 -18.78 -3.44 2.51
N VAL A 86 -17.77 -2.98 1.76
CA VAL A 86 -17.95 -2.13 0.57
C VAL A 86 -17.30 -2.69 -0.68
N LEU A 87 -16.07 -3.16 -0.57
CA LEU A 87 -15.30 -3.70 -1.69
C LEU A 87 -15.82 -5.07 -2.13
N LYS A 88 -15.38 -5.50 -3.31
CA LYS A 88 -15.67 -6.84 -3.81
C LYS A 88 -15.03 -7.92 -2.92
N ASP A 89 -13.81 -7.65 -2.46
CA ASP A 89 -13.15 -8.41 -1.41
C ASP A 89 -13.27 -7.65 -0.08
N PRO A 90 -14.08 -8.14 0.88
CA PRO A 90 -14.25 -7.47 2.17
C PRO A 90 -12.98 -7.39 3.01
N ASP A 91 -12.00 -8.27 2.75
CA ASP A 91 -10.73 -8.27 3.48
C ASP A 91 -9.87 -7.05 3.09
N ASP A 92 -10.13 -6.42 1.94
CA ASP A 92 -9.44 -5.21 1.48
C ASP A 92 -10.05 -3.90 2.03
N ASP A 93 -11.21 -3.94 2.69
CA ASP A 93 -11.93 -2.71 3.08
C ASP A 93 -11.13 -1.81 4.03
N PHE A 94 -10.21 -2.38 4.81
CA PHE A 94 -9.36 -1.60 5.71
C PHE A 94 -8.34 -0.74 4.96
N VAL A 95 -7.91 -1.17 3.76
CA VAL A 95 -7.07 -0.40 2.84
C VAL A 95 -7.86 0.78 2.30
N LEU A 96 -9.11 0.55 1.90
CA LEU A 96 -10.00 1.61 1.45
C LEU A 96 -10.28 2.62 2.57
N GLU A 97 -10.57 2.15 3.78
CA GLU A 97 -10.83 3.05 4.90
C GLU A 97 -9.63 3.93 5.24
N LEU A 98 -8.42 3.36 5.20
CA LEU A 98 -7.19 4.13 5.35
C LEU A 98 -7.07 5.19 4.25
N ALA A 99 -7.32 4.83 2.99
CA ALA A 99 -7.24 5.77 1.86
C ALA A 99 -8.24 6.92 2.01
N VAL A 100 -9.48 6.63 2.42
CA VAL A 100 -10.50 7.64 2.72
C VAL A 100 -10.06 8.55 3.86
N LYS A 101 -9.55 7.97 4.96
CA LYS A 101 -9.09 8.74 6.12
C LYS A 101 -7.93 9.67 5.78
N ALA A 102 -7.02 9.22 4.92
CA ALA A 102 -5.81 9.93 4.51
C ALA A 102 -6.02 10.88 3.32
N ASN A 103 -7.17 10.83 2.65
CA ASN A 103 -7.37 11.45 1.33
C ASN A 103 -6.27 11.03 0.33
N ALA A 104 -5.94 9.74 0.35
CA ALA A 104 -4.83 9.16 -0.40
C ALA A 104 -5.33 8.27 -1.54
N ALA A 105 -4.51 8.11 -2.58
CA ALA A 105 -4.75 7.14 -3.64
C ALA A 105 -4.33 5.72 -3.19
N ILE A 106 -5.00 4.70 -3.70
CA ILE A 106 -4.61 3.29 -3.49
C ILE A 106 -3.75 2.84 -4.66
N VAL A 107 -2.56 2.31 -4.37
CA VAL A 107 -1.69 1.69 -5.36
C VAL A 107 -1.77 0.17 -5.21
N THR A 108 -2.32 -0.51 -6.23
CA THR A 108 -2.62 -1.95 -6.19
C THR A 108 -2.49 -2.60 -7.58
N TRP A 109 -2.18 -3.90 -7.62
CA TRP A 109 -2.34 -4.69 -8.85
C TRP A 109 -3.78 -5.18 -9.08
N ASN A 110 -4.65 -5.10 -8.07
CA ASN A 110 -6.03 -5.62 -8.08
C ASN A 110 -7.08 -4.52 -8.30
N VAL A 111 -6.81 -3.57 -9.20
CA VAL A 111 -7.66 -2.37 -9.44
C VAL A 111 -9.16 -2.70 -9.61
N THR A 112 -9.47 -3.85 -10.22
CA THR A 112 -10.86 -4.29 -10.43
C THR A 112 -11.64 -4.61 -9.16
N ASP A 113 -10.97 -4.97 -8.07
CA ASP A 113 -11.61 -5.29 -6.78
C ASP A 113 -11.94 -4.01 -5.99
N TYR A 114 -11.27 -2.91 -6.32
CA TYR A 114 -11.45 -1.59 -5.71
C TYR A 114 -12.40 -0.65 -6.47
N LYS A 115 -13.20 -1.14 -7.43
CA LYS A 115 -14.12 -0.29 -8.22
C LYS A 115 -15.04 0.59 -7.37
N GLN A 116 -15.46 0.09 -6.21
CA GLN A 116 -16.36 0.81 -5.29
C GLN A 116 -15.68 1.98 -4.56
N ALA A 117 -14.34 2.07 -4.59
CA ALA A 117 -13.56 3.15 -3.99
C ALA A 117 -13.90 4.53 -4.58
N ALA A 118 -14.31 4.58 -5.85
CA ALA A 118 -14.72 5.82 -6.51
C ALA A 118 -15.91 6.52 -5.81
N ARG A 119 -16.75 5.77 -5.10
CA ARG A 119 -17.87 6.32 -4.28
C ARG A 119 -17.39 7.20 -3.12
N PHE A 120 -16.12 7.04 -2.74
CA PHE A 120 -15.46 7.79 -1.67
C PHE A 120 -14.42 8.77 -2.22
N SER A 121 -14.45 9.04 -3.54
CA SER A 121 -13.46 9.89 -4.23
C SER A 121 -12.00 9.40 -4.09
N VAL A 122 -11.81 8.12 -3.80
CA VAL A 122 -10.49 7.50 -3.73
C VAL A 122 -10.06 7.06 -5.13
N VAL A 123 -8.91 7.56 -5.57
CA VAL A 123 -8.28 7.14 -6.83
C VAL A 123 -7.57 5.81 -6.60
N VAL A 124 -7.72 4.88 -7.54
CA VAL A 124 -7.06 3.57 -7.51
C VAL A 124 -6.26 3.42 -8.78
N MET A 125 -4.99 3.03 -8.67
CA MET A 125 -4.10 2.89 -9.81
C MET A 125 -3.07 1.78 -9.61
N THR A 126 -2.48 1.32 -10.70
CA THR A 126 -1.37 0.36 -10.67
C THR A 126 -0.06 1.04 -10.30
N PRO A 127 0.95 0.28 -9.82
CA PRO A 127 2.30 0.82 -9.59
C PRO A 127 2.91 1.49 -10.83
N ARG A 128 2.58 1.02 -12.03
CA ARG A 128 3.07 1.63 -13.29
C ARG A 128 2.46 3.00 -13.52
N GLU A 129 1.14 3.11 -13.39
CA GLU A 129 0.43 4.38 -13.55
C GLU A 129 0.89 5.40 -12.51
N PHE A 130 1.09 4.95 -11.26
CA PHE A 130 1.62 5.82 -10.21
C PHE A 130 3.05 6.31 -10.50
N LEU A 131 3.95 5.44 -10.96
CA LEU A 131 5.30 5.87 -11.33
C LEU A 131 5.28 6.91 -12.47
N THR A 132 4.43 6.71 -13.47
CA THR A 132 4.26 7.68 -14.57
C THR A 132 3.76 9.03 -14.04
N SER A 133 2.88 9.07 -13.04
CA SER A 133 2.38 10.34 -12.49
C SER A 133 3.43 11.11 -11.67
N LEU A 134 4.52 10.47 -11.23
CA LEU A 134 5.64 11.10 -10.54
C LEU A 134 6.70 11.70 -11.48
N GLU A 135 6.69 11.33 -12.76
CA GLU A 135 7.64 11.80 -13.78
C GLU A 135 7.17 13.08 -14.50
N VAL A 136 5.97 13.58 -14.17
CA VAL A 136 5.35 14.80 -14.71
C VAL A 136 5.69 16.02 -13.87
#